data_AF-D8RNW9-F1
#
_entry.id   AF-D8RNW9-F1
#
_cell.length_a   1.000
_cell.length_b   1.000
_cell.length_c   1.000
_cell.angle_alpha   90.00
_cell.angle_beta   90.00
_cell.angle_gamma   90.00
#
_symmetry.space_group_name_H-M   'P 1'
#
loop_
_entity.id
_entity.type
_entity.pdbx_description
1 polymer ?
#
loop_
_entity_poly.entity_id
_entity_poly.type
_entity_poly.pdbx_seq_one_letter_code
_entity_poly.pdbx_strand_id
1 'polypeptide(L)'
;MAANFWTSSHCKRLLEQEEISVVSNDDRDRGLTQEDVKIIKIYFSSYIKKLAQRAKVRQRVVATAIAYFRRVYTRKSFSEYDPRLVAPTCLYLASKAEESTVQAKLLIFYMKQIGSDENGFRYDIKDILEMEMKLLEALDYYLVIYHPYRPLVQLLRDAGLSDMIEMCWSIVNDSYGTDLILMHPPYMIALACIYISCVINERDNRLWFEESRVDMTVIKNIAMQIFDFYDNYRLGFEDRIGAILLKLSQKS
;
A
#
# COMPACT_ATOMS: atom_id res chain seq x y z
N MET A 1 4.02 11.25 -20.77
CA MET A 1 4.94 10.09 -20.90
C MET A 1 4.49 8.83 -20.15
N ALA A 2 3.44 8.85 -19.30
CA ALA A 2 2.99 7.68 -18.53
C ALA A 2 1.89 6.84 -19.22
N ALA A 3 2.02 6.54 -20.51
CA ALA A 3 0.98 5.76 -21.22
C ALA A 3 1.20 4.23 -21.14
N ASN A 4 2.44 3.78 -21.01
CA ASN A 4 2.79 2.36 -21.12
C ASN A 4 3.49 1.84 -19.85
N PHE A 5 2.84 0.88 -19.18
CA PHE A 5 3.40 0.22 -18.01
C PHE A 5 4.71 -0.50 -18.33
N TRP A 6 4.82 -1.19 -19.46
CA TRP A 6 5.95 -2.06 -19.80
C TRP A 6 7.27 -1.30 -20.00
N THR A 7 7.21 -0.04 -20.42
CA THR A 7 8.39 0.82 -20.56
C THR A 7 8.64 1.69 -19.33
N SER A 8 7.72 1.67 -18.36
CA SER A 8 7.76 2.54 -17.18
C SER A 8 8.84 2.11 -16.18
N SER A 9 9.25 3.06 -15.34
CA SER A 9 10.09 2.75 -14.18
C SER A 9 9.44 1.80 -13.18
N HIS A 10 8.10 1.79 -13.11
CA HIS A 10 7.37 0.90 -12.22
C HIS A 10 7.61 -0.57 -12.62
N CYS A 11 7.42 -0.92 -13.89
CA CYS A 11 7.63 -2.28 -14.36
C CYS A 11 9.08 -2.75 -14.19
N LYS A 12 10.05 -1.85 -14.42
CA LYS A 12 11.49 -2.17 -14.30
C LYS A 12 11.97 -2.38 -12.86
N ARG A 13 11.12 -2.09 -11.87
CA ARG A 13 11.47 -2.10 -10.44
C ARG A 13 10.45 -2.90 -9.63
N LEU A 14 9.77 -3.83 -10.27
CA LEU A 14 9.06 -4.87 -9.53
C LEU A 14 10.09 -5.71 -8.78
N LEU A 15 9.72 -6.13 -7.56
CA LEU A 15 10.60 -6.83 -6.64
C LEU A 15 10.13 -8.28 -6.46
N GLU A 16 11.07 -9.14 -6.13
CA GLU A 16 10.78 -10.50 -5.68
C GLU A 16 10.36 -10.53 -4.21
N GLN A 17 9.68 -11.60 -3.80
CA GLN A 17 9.15 -11.74 -2.44
C GLN A 17 10.26 -11.75 -1.39
N GLU A 18 11.40 -12.34 -1.75
CA GLU A 18 12.60 -12.45 -0.94
C GLU A 18 13.16 -11.07 -0.61
N GLU A 19 13.24 -10.18 -1.60
CA GLU A 19 13.74 -8.80 -1.46
C GLU A 19 12.87 -7.97 -0.49
N ILE A 20 11.56 -8.20 -0.48
CA ILE A 20 10.60 -7.45 0.36
C ILE A 20 10.56 -7.99 1.79
N SER A 21 10.82 -9.28 1.97
CA SER A 21 10.78 -9.97 3.27
C SER A 21 12.01 -9.73 4.16
N VAL A 22 13.03 -9.04 3.62
CA VAL A 22 14.23 -8.70 4.36
C VAL A 22 13.93 -7.66 5.43
N VAL A 23 14.19 -8.01 6.69
CA VAL A 23 14.20 -7.05 7.80
C VAL A 23 15.60 -6.46 7.89
N SER A 24 15.71 -5.12 7.91
CA SER A 24 16.98 -4.42 8.06
C SER A 24 17.69 -4.83 9.36
N ASN A 25 19.02 -4.81 9.37
CA ASN A 25 19.80 -5.12 10.57
C ASN A 25 19.44 -4.16 11.73
N ASP A 26 19.27 -2.87 11.46
CA ASP A 26 18.87 -1.89 12.50
C ASP A 26 17.53 -2.26 13.15
N ASP A 27 16.58 -2.74 12.35
CA ASP A 27 15.25 -3.13 12.83
C ASP A 27 15.32 -4.45 13.61
N ARG A 28 16.19 -5.38 13.20
CA ARG A 28 16.47 -6.62 13.95
C ARG A 28 17.13 -6.33 15.29
N ASP A 29 18.05 -5.38 15.35
CA ASP A 29 18.73 -4.95 16.58
C ASP A 29 17.73 -4.35 17.59
N ARG A 30 16.64 -3.77 17.11
CA ARG A 30 15.48 -3.34 17.93
C ARG A 30 14.49 -4.46 18.25
N GLY A 31 14.77 -5.70 17.86
CA GLY A 31 13.93 -6.86 18.12
C GLY A 31 12.66 -6.93 17.27
N LEU A 32 12.65 -6.29 16.09
CA LEU A 32 11.55 -6.44 15.13
C LEU A 32 11.67 -7.75 14.37
N THR A 33 10.57 -8.51 14.37
CA THR A 33 10.41 -9.73 13.56
C THR A 33 9.81 -9.42 12.20
N GLN A 34 9.85 -10.38 11.26
CA GLN A 34 9.15 -10.25 9.98
C GLN A 34 7.63 -10.04 10.17
N GLU A 35 7.03 -10.70 11.16
CA GLU A 35 5.63 -10.52 11.51
C GLU A 35 5.34 -9.12 12.06
N ASP A 36 6.24 -8.57 12.89
CA ASP A 36 6.11 -7.20 13.37
C ASP A 36 6.16 -6.19 12.21
N VAL A 37 7.05 -6.40 11.23
CA VAL A 37 7.13 -5.56 10.02
C VAL A 37 5.84 -5.63 9.20
N LYS A 38 5.26 -6.83 9.01
CA LYS A 38 3.96 -6.98 8.33
C LYS A 38 2.87 -6.19 9.05
N ILE A 39 2.79 -6.30 10.38
CA ILE A 39 1.82 -5.57 11.21
C ILE A 39 2.01 -4.05 11.09
N ILE A 40 3.25 -3.56 11.12
CA ILE A 40 3.57 -2.13 10.92
C ILE A 40 3.04 -1.67 9.55
N LYS A 41 3.34 -2.40 8.47
CA LYS A 41 2.89 -2.04 7.11
C LYS A 41 1.35 -2.01 7.02
N ILE A 42 0.66 -2.98 7.61
CA ILE A 42 -0.82 -3.02 7.64
C ILE A 42 -1.36 -1.83 8.43
N TYR A 43 -0.85 -1.59 9.63
CA TYR A 43 -1.29 -0.51 10.50
C TYR A 43 -1.12 0.86 9.83
N PHE A 44 0.05 1.14 9.26
CA PHE A 44 0.30 2.43 8.62
C PHE A 44 -0.43 2.58 7.28
N SER A 45 -0.70 1.49 6.55
CA SER A 45 -1.62 1.55 5.40
C SER A 45 -3.03 1.98 5.82
N SER A 46 -3.54 1.44 6.94
CA SER A 46 -4.81 1.86 7.53
C SER A 46 -4.77 3.29 8.06
N TYR A 47 -3.64 3.72 8.65
CA TYR A 47 -3.43 5.10 9.10
C TYR A 47 -3.48 6.09 7.93
N ILE A 48 -2.81 5.80 6.81
CA ILE A 48 -2.87 6.61 5.58
C ILE A 48 -4.31 6.71 5.06
N LYS A 49 -5.05 5.58 5.02
CA LYS A 49 -6.46 5.56 4.63
C LYS A 49 -7.32 6.47 5.54
N LYS A 50 -7.16 6.36 6.87
CA LYS A 50 -7.88 7.20 7.85
C LYS A 50 -7.56 8.69 7.69
N LEU A 51 -6.29 9.05 7.52
CA LEU A 51 -5.87 10.44 7.26
C LEU A 51 -6.46 10.97 5.95
N ALA A 52 -6.38 10.19 4.87
CA ALA A 52 -6.89 10.55 3.57
C ALA A 52 -8.41 10.78 3.59
N GLN A 53 -9.17 9.95 4.31
CA GLN A 53 -10.61 10.12 4.49
C GLN A 53 -10.94 11.45 5.18
N ARG A 54 -10.24 11.79 6.28
CA ARG A 54 -10.42 13.08 6.97
C ARG A 54 -10.08 14.26 6.05
N ALA A 55 -9.01 14.13 5.26
CA ALA A 55 -8.58 15.13 4.28
C ALA A 55 -9.36 15.10 2.96
N LYS A 56 -10.37 14.23 2.81
CA LYS A 56 -11.21 14.06 1.60
C LYS A 56 -10.39 13.84 0.31
N VAL A 57 -9.33 13.04 0.43
CA VAL A 57 -8.40 12.73 -0.67
C VAL A 57 -8.95 11.58 -1.53
N ARG A 58 -8.77 11.67 -2.86
CA ARG A 58 -9.22 10.64 -3.80
C ARG A 58 -8.45 9.33 -3.63
N GLN A 59 -9.13 8.20 -3.84
CA GLN A 59 -8.57 6.85 -3.63
C GLN A 59 -7.25 6.59 -4.39
N ARG A 60 -7.11 7.13 -5.61
CA ARG A 60 -5.88 6.96 -6.40
C ARG A 60 -4.64 7.55 -5.70
N VAL A 61 -4.80 8.70 -5.05
CA VAL A 61 -3.73 9.35 -4.28
C VAL A 61 -3.39 8.51 -3.05
N VAL A 62 -4.39 7.93 -2.39
CA VAL A 62 -4.21 7.01 -1.24
C VAL A 62 -3.42 5.78 -1.65
N ALA A 63 -3.77 5.18 -2.78
CA ALA A 63 -3.07 4.04 -3.36
C ALA A 63 -1.61 4.37 -3.70
N THR A 64 -1.35 5.53 -4.29
CA THR A 64 0.02 6.02 -4.56
C THR A 64 0.80 6.21 -3.25
N ALA A 65 0.18 6.82 -2.24
CA ALA A 65 0.80 7.04 -0.93
C ALA A 65 1.20 5.74 -0.24
N ILE A 66 0.34 4.71 -0.27
CA ILE A 66 0.65 3.39 0.29
C ILE A 66 1.79 2.73 -0.52
N ALA A 67 1.78 2.85 -1.85
CA ALA A 67 2.86 2.32 -2.69
C ALA A 67 4.21 3.00 -2.37
N TYR A 68 4.24 4.32 -2.19
CA TYR A 68 5.45 5.03 -1.74
C TYR A 68 5.92 4.56 -0.37
N PHE A 69 5.00 4.46 0.60
CA PHE A 69 5.31 3.99 1.94
C PHE A 69 5.98 2.62 1.89
N ARG A 70 5.40 1.67 1.15
CA ARG A 70 5.97 0.33 1.01
C ARG A 70 7.34 0.35 0.33
N ARG A 71 7.50 1.12 -0.77
CA ARG A 71 8.79 1.24 -1.48
C ARG A 71 9.90 1.79 -0.60
N VAL A 72 9.62 2.83 0.19
CA VAL A 72 10.62 3.45 1.08
C VAL A 72 11.20 2.41 2.04
N TYR A 73 10.33 1.59 2.66
CA TYR A 73 10.75 0.55 3.60
C TYR A 73 11.29 -0.73 2.97
N THR A 74 11.46 -0.78 1.64
CA THR A 74 12.32 -1.81 1.01
C THR A 74 13.80 -1.42 1.04
N ARG A 75 14.10 -0.14 1.33
CA ARG A 75 15.47 0.43 1.28
C ARG A 75 15.91 1.09 2.57
N LYS A 76 14.93 1.49 3.39
CA LYS A 76 15.12 2.21 4.65
C LYS A 76 14.56 1.39 5.80
N SER A 77 15.20 1.48 6.95
CA SER A 77 14.70 0.83 8.18
C SER A 77 13.59 1.66 8.81
N PHE A 78 12.67 1.00 9.54
CA PHE A 78 11.66 1.70 10.35
C PHE A 78 12.29 2.50 11.49
N SER A 79 13.50 2.11 11.88
CA SER A 79 14.37 2.77 12.85
C SER A 79 15.00 4.06 12.33
N GLU A 80 15.38 4.10 11.04
CA GLU A 80 15.96 5.30 10.39
C GLU A 80 14.86 6.32 10.10
N TYR A 81 13.78 5.89 9.44
CA TYR A 81 12.67 6.76 9.04
C TYR A 81 11.42 6.42 9.83
N ASP A 82 11.02 7.30 10.75
CA ASP A 82 9.85 7.06 11.60
C ASP A 82 8.56 6.95 10.75
N PRO A 83 7.87 5.80 10.77
CA PRO A 83 6.66 5.58 9.98
C PRO A 83 5.52 6.53 10.34
N ARG A 84 5.51 7.11 11.54
CA ARG A 84 4.56 8.14 11.97
C ARG A 84 4.67 9.43 11.17
N LEU A 85 5.87 9.76 10.69
CA LEU A 85 6.13 10.91 9.84
C LEU A 85 6.16 10.54 8.35
N VAL A 86 6.66 9.35 8.00
CA VAL A 86 6.69 8.89 6.61
C VAL A 86 5.28 8.72 6.05
N ALA A 87 4.36 8.08 6.77
CA ALA A 87 2.99 7.85 6.30
C ALA A 87 2.24 9.13 5.83
N PRO A 88 2.13 10.20 6.64
CA PRO A 88 1.48 11.44 6.21
C PRO A 88 2.30 12.16 5.12
N THR A 89 3.62 12.05 5.14
CA THR A 89 4.47 12.67 4.11
C THR A 89 4.33 11.96 2.76
N CYS A 90 4.16 10.63 2.74
CA CYS A 90 3.81 9.88 1.53
C CYS A 90 2.49 10.36 0.95
N LEU A 91 1.48 10.62 1.79
CA LEU A 91 0.20 11.17 1.35
C LEU A 91 0.34 12.58 0.78
N TYR A 92 1.17 13.43 1.41
CA TYR A 92 1.50 14.76 0.91
C TYR A 92 2.19 14.70 -0.47
N LEU A 93 3.26 13.91 -0.59
CA LEU A 93 4.01 13.75 -1.84
C LEU A 93 3.15 13.14 -2.96
N ALA A 94 2.38 12.09 -2.64
CA ALA A 94 1.46 11.46 -3.58
C ALA A 94 0.39 12.44 -4.08
N SER A 95 -0.10 13.34 -3.22
CA SER A 95 -1.07 14.35 -3.66
C SER A 95 -0.49 15.24 -4.76
N LYS A 96 0.77 15.66 -4.63
CA LYS A 96 1.45 16.46 -5.65
C LYS A 96 1.70 15.66 -6.93
N ALA A 97 2.14 14.41 -6.81
CA ALA A 97 2.43 13.55 -7.96
C ALA A 97 1.18 13.19 -8.79
N GLU A 98 0.01 13.08 -8.14
CA GLU A 98 -1.29 12.78 -8.76
C GLU A 98 -2.13 14.04 -9.01
N GLU A 99 -1.50 15.23 -9.05
CA GLU A 99 -2.13 16.53 -9.36
C GLU A 99 -3.36 16.86 -8.49
N SER A 100 -3.26 16.53 -7.20
CA SER A 100 -4.25 16.80 -6.17
C SER A 100 -3.71 17.79 -5.13
N THR A 101 -4.59 18.57 -4.51
CA THR A 101 -4.19 19.59 -3.53
C THR A 101 -4.40 19.10 -2.10
N VAL A 102 -3.32 18.76 -1.40
CA VAL A 102 -3.36 18.51 0.06
C VAL A 102 -2.36 19.42 0.75
N GLN A 103 -2.82 20.24 1.69
CA GLN A 103 -1.96 21.15 2.44
C GLN A 103 -1.29 20.42 3.61
N ALA A 104 0.02 20.61 3.80
CA ALA A 104 0.75 20.02 4.93
C ALA A 104 0.15 20.43 6.30
N LYS A 105 -0.34 21.67 6.43
CA LYS A 105 -1.03 22.16 7.63
C LYS A 105 -2.26 21.32 7.99
N LEU A 106 -3.02 20.89 6.99
CA LEU A 106 -4.20 20.07 7.17
C LEU A 106 -3.83 18.65 7.63
N LEU A 107 -2.74 18.09 7.09
CA LEU A 107 -2.24 16.79 7.52
C LEU A 107 -1.77 16.82 8.98
N ILE A 108 -0.99 17.83 9.38
CA ILE A 108 -0.58 18.01 10.78
C ILE A 108 -1.79 18.11 11.71
N PHE A 109 -2.82 18.85 11.31
CA PHE A 109 -4.06 18.96 12.08
C PHE A 109 -4.73 17.60 12.28
N TYR A 110 -4.91 16.81 11.21
CA TYR A 110 -5.53 15.49 11.34
C TYR A 110 -4.64 14.46 12.04
N MET A 111 -3.32 14.53 11.90
CA MET A 111 -2.38 13.70 12.67
C MET A 111 -2.60 13.90 14.17
N LYS A 112 -2.68 15.16 14.62
CA LYS A 112 -2.93 15.51 16.03
C LYS A 112 -4.30 15.03 16.52
N GLN A 113 -5.32 15.07 15.66
CA GLN A 113 -6.66 14.56 16.00
C GLN A 113 -6.80 13.03 15.97
N ILE A 114 -5.88 12.30 15.34
CA ILE A 114 -5.89 10.83 15.35
C ILE A 114 -5.01 10.31 16.50
N GLY A 115 -3.90 10.99 16.78
CA GLY A 115 -2.90 10.57 17.77
C GLY A 115 -3.07 11.20 19.15
N SER A 116 -4.27 11.62 19.52
CA SER A 116 -4.52 12.42 20.73
C SER A 116 -4.37 11.68 22.06
N ASP A 117 -4.24 10.34 22.08
CA ASP A 117 -4.28 9.61 23.36
C ASP A 117 -2.94 9.22 23.98
N GLU A 118 -1.85 8.91 23.25
CA GLU A 118 -0.62 8.50 23.93
C GLU A 118 0.64 8.95 23.17
N ASN A 119 1.44 9.81 23.82
CA ASN A 119 2.79 10.25 23.43
C ASN A 119 2.90 11.13 22.17
N GLY A 120 2.52 12.40 22.31
CA GLY A 120 3.35 13.53 21.86
C GLY A 120 3.78 13.55 20.39
N PHE A 121 2.83 13.52 19.45
CA PHE A 121 3.09 13.89 18.05
C PHE A 121 3.52 15.36 17.98
N ARG A 122 4.83 15.60 18.04
CA ARG A 122 5.47 16.93 17.93
C ARG A 122 6.06 17.16 16.55
N TYR A 123 5.37 16.71 15.50
CA TYR A 123 5.74 17.08 14.14
C TYR A 123 5.09 18.40 13.76
N ASP A 124 5.89 19.24 13.12
CA ASP A 124 5.48 20.48 12.49
C ASP A 124 5.56 20.35 10.97
N ILE A 125 5.10 21.39 10.27
CA ILE A 125 5.12 21.45 8.80
C ILE A 125 6.55 21.27 8.28
N LYS A 126 7.56 21.78 9.00
CA LYS A 126 8.98 21.66 8.62
C LYS A 126 9.40 20.19 8.52
N ASP A 127 8.97 19.35 9.45
CA ASP A 127 9.33 17.92 9.45
C ASP A 127 8.75 17.18 8.25
N ILE A 128 7.52 17.52 7.84
CA ILE A 128 6.91 16.96 6.61
C ILE A 128 7.73 17.39 5.38
N LEU A 129 8.14 18.66 5.30
CA LEU A 129 8.89 19.16 4.15
C LEU A 129 10.30 18.59 4.08
N GLU A 130 10.98 18.41 5.23
CA GLU A 130 12.27 17.75 5.29
C GLU A 130 12.17 16.26 4.96
N MET A 131 11.17 15.57 5.51
CA MET A 131 10.94 14.16 5.21
C MET A 131 10.58 13.98 3.74
N GLU A 132 9.83 14.90 3.13
CA GLU A 132 9.50 14.83 1.70
C GLU A 132 10.76 14.76 0.83
N MET A 133 11.77 15.59 1.13
CA MET A 133 13.03 15.58 0.38
C MET A 133 13.73 14.22 0.53
N LYS A 134 13.73 13.64 1.73
CA LYS A 134 14.26 12.30 2.00
C LYS A 134 13.49 11.20 1.27
N LEU A 135 12.16 11.31 1.18
CA LEU A 135 11.33 10.34 0.47
C LEU A 135 11.58 10.38 -1.04
N LEU A 136 11.76 11.58 -1.62
CA LEU A 136 12.10 11.73 -3.04
C LEU A 136 13.40 10.99 -3.38
N GLU A 137 14.43 11.15 -2.53
CA GLU A 137 15.71 10.45 -2.68
C GLU A 137 15.54 8.94 -2.49
N ALA A 138 14.84 8.49 -1.44
CA ALA A 138 14.64 7.07 -1.17
C ALA A 138 13.86 6.35 -2.29
N LEU A 139 12.97 7.06 -2.97
CA LEU A 139 12.20 6.57 -4.13
C LEU A 139 12.96 6.66 -5.46
N ASP A 140 14.22 7.13 -5.47
CA ASP A 140 14.99 7.54 -6.64
C ASP A 140 14.16 8.40 -7.62
N TYR A 141 13.29 9.27 -7.10
CA TYR A 141 12.41 10.14 -7.88
C TYR A 141 11.42 9.40 -8.82
N TYR A 142 11.20 8.09 -8.65
CA TYR A 142 10.21 7.33 -9.44
C TYR A 142 8.81 7.44 -8.87
N LEU A 143 8.16 8.55 -9.19
CA LEU A 143 6.87 8.93 -8.63
C LEU A 143 5.66 8.33 -9.37
N VAL A 144 5.79 7.96 -10.63
CA VAL A 144 4.65 7.44 -11.41
C VAL A 144 4.33 6.00 -10.99
N ILE A 145 3.14 5.79 -10.41
CA ILE A 145 2.60 4.48 -10.04
C ILE A 145 1.44 4.13 -10.97
N TYR A 146 1.40 2.87 -11.39
CA TYR A 146 0.27 2.31 -12.14
C TYR A 146 -0.57 1.51 -11.16
N HIS A 147 -1.89 1.66 -11.24
CA HIS A 147 -2.82 1.06 -10.30
C HIS A 147 -3.80 0.11 -10.97
N PRO A 148 -4.27 -0.94 -10.26
CA PRO A 148 -5.22 -1.94 -10.76
C PRO A 148 -6.60 -1.38 -11.11
N TYR A 149 -6.96 -0.19 -10.64
CA TYR A 149 -8.29 0.41 -10.87
C TYR A 149 -8.64 0.57 -12.36
N ARG A 150 -7.70 1.05 -13.17
CA ARG A 150 -7.93 1.26 -14.61
C ARG A 150 -8.09 -0.07 -15.38
N PRO A 151 -7.16 -1.04 -15.28
CA PRO A 151 -7.34 -2.32 -15.92
C PRO A 151 -8.55 -3.08 -15.37
N LEU A 152 -8.89 -2.95 -14.08
CA LEU A 152 -10.08 -3.58 -13.50
C LEU A 152 -11.36 -3.22 -14.27
N VAL A 153 -11.61 -1.94 -14.50
CA VAL A 153 -12.81 -1.47 -15.21
C VAL A 153 -12.87 -2.04 -16.64
N GLN A 154 -11.71 -2.13 -17.30
CA GLN A 154 -11.61 -2.66 -18.66
C GLN A 154 -11.86 -4.17 -18.70
N LEU A 155 -11.23 -4.91 -17.79
CA LEU A 155 -11.35 -6.37 -17.68
C LEU A 155 -12.76 -6.81 -17.27
N LEU A 156 -13.42 -6.11 -16.34
CA LEU A 156 -14.80 -6.40 -15.95
C LEU A 156 -15.79 -6.17 -17.10
N ARG A 157 -15.54 -5.16 -17.94
CA ARG A 157 -16.36 -4.93 -19.13
C ARG A 157 -16.18 -6.05 -20.14
N ASP A 158 -14.94 -6.44 -20.39
CA ASP A 158 -14.58 -7.52 -21.32
C ASP A 158 -15.17 -8.87 -20.88
N ALA A 159 -15.08 -9.18 -19.59
CA ALA A 159 -15.65 -10.40 -19.01
C ALA A 159 -17.20 -10.43 -18.94
N GLY A 160 -17.87 -9.30 -19.23
CA GLY A 160 -19.32 -9.18 -19.02
C GLY A 160 -19.75 -9.16 -17.54
N LEU A 161 -18.84 -8.79 -16.63
CA LEU A 161 -19.01 -8.84 -15.17
C LEU A 161 -19.10 -7.44 -14.53
N SER A 162 -19.64 -6.46 -15.26
CA SER A 162 -19.69 -5.07 -14.80
C SER A 162 -20.56 -4.86 -13.56
N ASP A 163 -21.46 -5.80 -13.26
CA ASP A 163 -22.28 -5.86 -12.04
C ASP A 163 -21.43 -6.06 -10.77
N MET A 164 -20.24 -6.68 -10.88
CA MET A 164 -19.36 -6.97 -9.74
C MET A 164 -18.32 -5.86 -9.45
N ILE A 165 -18.47 -4.68 -10.06
CA ILE A 165 -17.45 -3.63 -9.98
C ILE A 165 -17.20 -3.13 -8.56
N GLU A 166 -18.24 -2.96 -7.75
CA GLU A 166 -18.10 -2.46 -6.37
C GLU A 166 -17.33 -3.44 -5.49
N MET A 167 -17.65 -4.73 -5.59
CA MET A 167 -16.94 -5.79 -4.85
C MET A 167 -15.49 -5.89 -5.29
N CYS A 168 -15.21 -5.95 -6.60
CA CYS A 168 -13.85 -6.02 -7.09
C CYS A 168 -13.03 -4.78 -6.72
N TRP A 169 -13.65 -3.59 -6.75
CA TRP A 169 -13.00 -2.35 -6.35
C TRP A 169 -12.66 -2.35 -4.86
N SER A 170 -13.52 -2.91 -4.01
CA SER A 170 -13.24 -3.11 -2.59
C SER A 170 -12.05 -4.03 -2.38
N ILE A 171 -12.03 -5.20 -3.04
CA ILE A 171 -10.91 -6.16 -2.93
C ILE A 171 -9.61 -5.54 -3.42
N VAL A 172 -9.65 -4.73 -4.49
CA VAL A 172 -8.49 -3.95 -4.94
C VAL A 172 -8.01 -3.00 -3.83
N ASN A 173 -8.90 -2.30 -3.13
CA ASN A 173 -8.51 -1.42 -2.02
C ASN A 173 -7.87 -2.18 -0.86
N ASP A 174 -8.30 -3.42 -0.64
CA ASP A 174 -7.76 -4.31 0.39
C ASP A 174 -6.41 -4.88 0.00
N SER A 175 -6.16 -5.10 -1.30
CA SER A 175 -4.84 -5.55 -1.80
C SER A 175 -3.69 -4.62 -1.40
N TYR A 176 -3.94 -3.32 -1.18
CA TYR A 176 -2.94 -2.37 -0.66
C TYR A 176 -2.54 -2.63 0.81
N GLY A 177 -3.24 -3.52 1.51
CA GLY A 177 -2.84 -4.09 2.80
C GLY A 177 -1.66 -5.07 2.68
N THR A 178 -1.37 -5.54 1.46
CA THR A 178 -0.27 -6.47 1.14
C THR A 178 0.83 -5.78 0.31
N ASP A 179 1.94 -6.48 0.06
CA ASP A 179 3.04 -6.00 -0.77
C ASP A 179 2.82 -6.23 -2.29
N LEU A 180 1.64 -6.72 -2.71
CA LEU A 180 1.34 -7.10 -4.11
C LEU A 180 1.65 -6.00 -5.14
N ILE A 181 1.43 -4.73 -4.79
CA ILE A 181 1.71 -3.59 -5.67
C ILE A 181 3.20 -3.41 -6.01
N LEU A 182 4.10 -4.01 -5.23
CA LEU A 182 5.54 -4.01 -5.49
C LEU A 182 5.99 -5.19 -6.35
N MET A 183 5.23 -6.29 -6.34
CA MET A 183 5.66 -7.56 -6.94
C MET A 183 5.03 -7.79 -8.31
N HIS A 184 3.78 -7.35 -8.50
CA HIS A 184 3.01 -7.73 -9.67
C HIS A 184 2.58 -6.53 -10.51
N PRO A 185 2.50 -6.70 -11.85
CA PRO A 185 1.81 -5.77 -12.72
C PRO A 185 0.37 -5.52 -12.25
N PRO A 186 -0.13 -4.26 -12.32
CA PRO A 186 -1.45 -3.92 -11.80
C PRO A 186 -2.61 -4.69 -12.44
N TYR A 187 -2.47 -5.12 -13.69
CA TYR A 187 -3.52 -5.93 -14.33
C TYR A 187 -3.64 -7.33 -13.73
N MET A 188 -2.53 -7.94 -13.25
CA MET A 188 -2.56 -9.25 -12.60
C MET A 188 -3.27 -9.17 -11.25
N ILE A 189 -3.05 -8.09 -10.50
CA ILE A 189 -3.77 -7.82 -9.24
C ILE A 189 -5.26 -7.64 -9.52
N ALA A 190 -5.63 -6.90 -10.58
CA ALA A 190 -7.02 -6.74 -10.98
C ALA A 190 -7.67 -8.08 -11.36
N LEU A 191 -6.99 -8.93 -12.13
CA LEU A 191 -7.46 -10.27 -12.49
C LEU A 191 -7.67 -11.16 -11.26
N ALA A 192 -6.75 -11.12 -10.29
CA ALA A 192 -6.93 -11.84 -9.03
C ALA A 192 -8.13 -11.35 -8.23
N CYS A 193 -8.39 -10.03 -8.20
CA CYS A 193 -9.58 -9.48 -7.56
C CYS A 193 -10.88 -9.93 -8.26
N ILE A 194 -10.88 -10.00 -9.60
CA ILE A 194 -12.01 -10.54 -10.37
C ILE A 194 -12.20 -12.03 -10.06
N TYR A 195 -11.11 -12.80 -10.03
CA TYR A 195 -11.13 -14.23 -9.70
C TYR A 195 -11.74 -14.47 -8.31
N ILE A 196 -11.29 -13.74 -7.29
CA ILE A 196 -11.84 -13.82 -5.92
C ILE A 196 -13.35 -13.52 -5.94
N SER A 197 -13.76 -12.42 -6.57
CA SER A 197 -15.19 -12.05 -6.64
C SER A 197 -16.04 -13.12 -7.32
N CYS A 198 -15.53 -13.75 -8.38
CA CYS A 198 -16.27 -14.80 -9.08
C CYS A 198 -16.39 -16.07 -8.23
N VAL A 199 -15.34 -16.44 -7.50
CA VAL A 199 -15.39 -17.57 -6.55
C VAL A 199 -16.40 -17.30 -5.43
N ILE A 200 -16.42 -16.09 -4.85
CA ILE A 200 -17.36 -15.71 -3.77
C ILE A 200 -18.82 -15.73 -4.25
N ASN A 201 -19.08 -15.31 -5.50
CA ASN A 201 -20.44 -15.25 -6.06
C ASN A 201 -20.82 -16.49 -6.87
N GLU A 202 -20.02 -17.56 -6.81
CA GLU A 202 -20.25 -18.81 -7.55
C GLU A 202 -20.46 -18.58 -9.07
N ARG A 203 -19.78 -17.58 -9.64
CA ARG A 203 -19.82 -17.25 -11.08
C ARG A 203 -18.81 -18.09 -11.84
N ASP A 204 -19.25 -18.77 -12.90
CA ASP A 204 -18.33 -19.46 -13.81
C ASP A 204 -17.78 -18.49 -14.85
N ASN A 205 -16.47 -18.28 -14.80
CA ASN A 205 -15.72 -17.46 -15.76
C ASN A 205 -14.43 -18.16 -16.23
N ARG A 206 -14.40 -19.50 -16.17
CA ARG A 206 -13.21 -20.29 -16.54
C ARG A 206 -12.79 -20.05 -17.98
N LEU A 207 -13.76 -20.09 -18.91
CA LEU A 207 -13.52 -19.87 -20.34
C LEU A 207 -12.86 -18.50 -20.61
N TRP A 208 -13.36 -17.44 -19.98
CA TRP A 208 -12.78 -16.10 -20.15
C TRP A 208 -11.34 -16.01 -19.66
N PHE A 209 -11.02 -16.65 -18.52
CA PHE A 209 -9.65 -16.74 -18.02
C PHE A 209 -8.73 -17.57 -18.92
N GLU A 210 -9.23 -18.65 -19.52
CA GLU A 210 -8.50 -19.47 -20.49
C GLU A 210 -8.19 -18.69 -21.77
N GLU A 211 -9.18 -17.96 -22.30
CA GLU A 211 -9.04 -17.10 -23.48
C GLU A 211 -8.05 -15.95 -23.26
N SER A 212 -7.97 -15.45 -22.03
CA SER A 212 -7.07 -14.34 -21.64
C SER A 212 -5.59 -14.72 -21.68
N ARG A 213 -5.23 -16.02 -21.80
CA ARG A 213 -3.84 -16.54 -21.84
C ARG A 213 -2.97 -16.06 -20.66
N VAL A 214 -3.57 -15.89 -19.49
CA VAL A 214 -2.86 -15.50 -18.26
C VAL A 214 -2.50 -16.75 -17.46
N ASP A 215 -1.34 -16.74 -16.82
CA ASP A 215 -0.94 -17.81 -15.91
C ASP A 215 -1.82 -17.82 -14.66
N MET A 216 -2.74 -18.78 -14.60
CA MET A 216 -3.66 -18.97 -13.48
C MET A 216 -2.94 -19.34 -12.18
N THR A 217 -1.73 -19.87 -12.23
CA THR A 217 -0.91 -20.15 -11.03
C THR A 217 -0.57 -18.84 -10.34
N VAL A 218 -0.13 -17.84 -11.09
CA VAL A 218 0.18 -16.50 -10.57
C VAL A 218 -1.08 -15.83 -10.01
N ILE A 219 -2.20 -15.90 -10.73
CA ILE A 219 -3.47 -15.32 -10.28
C ILE A 219 -3.94 -15.94 -8.96
N LYS A 220 -3.85 -17.27 -8.84
CA LYS A 220 -4.20 -17.98 -7.59
C LYS A 220 -3.24 -17.62 -6.45
N ASN A 221 -1.95 -17.47 -6.70
CA ASN A 221 -0.97 -17.04 -5.70
C ASN A 221 -1.28 -15.63 -5.18
N ILE A 222 -1.58 -14.69 -6.07
CA ILE A 222 -2.02 -13.34 -5.68
C ILE A 222 -3.31 -13.41 -4.85
N ALA A 223 -4.27 -14.23 -5.27
CA ALA A 223 -5.52 -14.39 -4.55
C ALA A 223 -5.33 -14.96 -3.14
N MET A 224 -4.45 -15.97 -2.99
CA MET A 224 -4.09 -16.53 -1.68
C MET A 224 -3.48 -15.46 -0.76
N GLN A 225 -2.58 -14.61 -1.25
CA GLN A 225 -2.04 -13.52 -0.42
C GLN A 225 -3.12 -12.52 0.05
N ILE A 226 -4.15 -12.27 -0.76
CA ILE A 226 -5.29 -11.42 -0.36
C ILE A 226 -6.14 -12.13 0.69
N PHE A 227 -6.35 -13.45 0.57
CA PHE A 227 -7.06 -14.22 1.59
C PHE A 227 -6.27 -14.28 2.91
N ASP A 228 -4.96 -14.52 2.86
CA ASP A 228 -4.08 -14.50 4.03
C ASP A 228 -4.15 -13.13 4.73
N PHE A 229 -4.25 -12.04 3.97
CA PHE A 229 -4.47 -10.71 4.54
C PHE A 229 -5.78 -10.62 5.32
N TYR A 230 -6.89 -11.16 4.79
CA TYR A 230 -8.17 -11.15 5.50
C TYR A 230 -8.15 -11.97 6.79
N ASP A 231 -7.48 -13.12 6.79
CA ASP A 231 -7.35 -13.95 7.98
C ASP A 231 -6.48 -13.28 9.05
N ASN A 232 -5.37 -12.66 8.65
CA ASN A 232 -4.51 -11.90 9.56
C ASN A 232 -5.22 -10.64 10.11
N TYR A 233 -6.06 -9.98 9.32
CA TYR A 233 -6.81 -8.81 9.77
C TYR A 233 -7.82 -9.16 10.88
N ARG A 234 -8.39 -10.37 10.85
CA ARG A 234 -9.30 -10.87 11.89
C ARG A 234 -8.63 -11.14 13.23
N LEU A 235 -7.32 -11.38 13.25
CA LEU A 235 -6.57 -11.78 14.45
C LEU A 235 -6.15 -10.61 15.37
N GLY A 236 -6.69 -9.40 15.18
CA GLY A 236 -6.54 -8.31 16.16
C GLY A 236 -5.13 -7.70 16.23
N PHE A 237 -4.54 -7.31 15.11
CA PHE A 237 -3.21 -6.67 15.08
C PHE A 237 -3.12 -5.37 15.88
N GLU A 238 -4.25 -4.72 16.18
CA GLU A 238 -4.32 -3.48 16.96
C GLU A 238 -3.83 -3.68 18.41
N ASP A 239 -3.95 -4.89 18.99
CA ASP A 239 -3.45 -5.17 20.33
C ASP A 239 -1.92 -5.28 20.38
N ARG A 240 -1.31 -5.69 19.25
CA ARG A 240 0.15 -5.89 19.13
C ARG A 240 0.89 -4.62 18.72
N ILE A 241 0.23 -3.69 18.03
CA ILE A 241 0.93 -2.52 17.46
C ILE A 241 1.55 -1.63 18.55
N GLY A 242 0.90 -1.48 19.71
CA GLY A 242 1.43 -0.67 20.82
C GLY A 242 2.80 -1.16 21.27
N ALA A 243 2.93 -2.47 21.52
CA ALA A 243 4.20 -3.09 21.90
C ALA A 243 5.26 -2.97 20.79
N ILE A 244 4.88 -3.13 19.52
CA ILE A 244 5.79 -3.02 18.38
C ILE A 244 6.31 -1.58 18.23
N LEU A 245 5.44 -0.57 18.35
CA LEU A 245 5.85 0.83 18.28
C LEU A 245 6.74 1.25 19.46
N LEU A 246 6.58 0.63 20.63
CA LEU A 246 7.50 0.85 21.75
C LEU A 246 8.92 0.39 21.42
N LYS A 247 9.09 -0.77 20.76
CA LYS A 247 10.40 -1.25 20.27
C LYS A 247 11.07 -0.23 19.35
N LEU A 248 10.30 0.44 18.49
CA LEU A 248 10.81 1.51 17.62
C LEU A 248 11.20 2.78 18.38
N SER A 249 10.58 3.07 19.53
CA SER A 249 10.87 4.27 20.32
C SER A 249 12.06 4.15 21.26
N GLN A 250 12.52 2.93 21.55
CA GLN A 250 13.70 2.69 22.39
C GLN A 250 14.95 3.19 21.66
N LYS A 251 15.53 4.28 22.16
CA LYS A 251 16.85 4.76 21.70
C LYS A 251 17.92 3.83 22.26
N SER A 252 18.89 3.47 21.42
CA SER A 252 20.21 3.01 21.88
C SER A 252 20.95 4.14 22.59
#